data_AF-A0A8J3PH13-F1
#
_entry.id   AF-A0A8J3PH13-F1
#
_cell.length_a   1.000
_cell.length_b   1.000
_cell.length_c   1.000
_cell.angle_alpha   90.00
_cell.angle_beta   90.00
_cell.angle_gamma   90.00
#
_symmetry.space_group_name_H-M   'P 1'
#
loop_
_entity.id
_entity.type
_entity.pdbx_description
1 polymer ?
#
loop_
_entity_poly.entity_id
_entity_poly.type
_entity_poly.pdbx_seq_one_letter_code
_entity_poly.pdbx_strand_id
1 'polypeptide(L)'
;MSARPRTTRFRRLLLAVTVALTSAPFLVAAPAQALPSGAGWGASWDYYTGTSYQYSATLPGVKLTGYGTDSGGDRTTLGTIQDTADDGMCARALIYADGVGYLADVKACGNGVTKTYAYQQHFDGKLLVVIQHSYPQSTSYEESLHLWIPSSKNDPTLRSVGTGMRWKYLTGSTYEYAIKRPGVELDGDGQHLPGDLRSALSSLDPTGAMTCAKVHVSTWNNWLDGDACLNEIDTVMGWSWEGWIDIEVCSRPMLGQVGQPVIWRCIDMLIPAPY
;
A
#
# COMPACT_ATOMS: atom_id res chain seq x y z
N MET A 1 101.62 26.72 37.86
CA MET A 1 102.11 27.57 36.74
C MET A 1 101.17 27.41 35.56
N SER A 2 100.66 28.56 35.09
CA SER A 2 100.34 28.92 33.71
C SER A 2 99.57 27.96 32.78
N ALA A 3 98.38 28.44 32.37
CA ALA A 3 97.97 28.69 30.97
C ALA A 3 96.55 28.17 30.61
N ARG A 4 95.56 29.09 30.63
CA ARG A 4 94.53 29.19 29.57
C ARG A 4 95.18 29.88 28.35
N PRO A 5 94.64 29.93 27.10
CA PRO A 5 93.23 29.79 26.69
C PRO A 5 92.99 29.14 25.30
N ARG A 6 91.72 28.89 24.91
CA ARG A 6 91.22 29.33 23.59
C ARG A 6 89.70 29.22 23.47
N THR A 7 89.14 30.37 23.15
CA THR A 7 87.79 30.67 22.69
C THR A 7 87.39 29.90 21.44
N THR A 8 86.11 29.53 21.33
CA THR A 8 85.37 29.73 20.07
C THR A 8 83.87 29.84 20.33
N ARG A 9 83.34 30.96 19.83
CA ARG A 9 81.92 31.31 19.70
C ARG A 9 81.25 30.32 18.74
N PHE A 10 79.95 30.07 18.88
CA PHE A 10 78.91 30.60 17.97
C PHE A 10 77.57 29.83 18.03
N ARG A 11 76.51 30.62 17.87
CA ARG A 11 75.21 30.31 17.24
C ARG A 11 74.09 29.67 18.08
N ARG A 12 73.28 30.60 18.59
CA ARG A 12 71.80 30.63 18.63
C ARG A 12 71.12 29.66 17.65
N LEU A 13 70.13 28.92 18.17
CA LEU A 13 68.90 28.60 17.45
C LEU A 13 67.77 28.49 18.47
N LEU A 14 66.95 29.56 18.53
CA LEU A 14 65.65 29.57 19.17
C LEU A 14 64.68 28.88 18.20
N LEU A 15 64.15 27.72 18.57
CA LEU A 15 63.07 27.06 17.86
C LEU A 15 61.76 27.52 18.51
N ALA A 16 61.03 28.42 17.85
CA ALA A 16 59.65 28.75 18.20
C ALA A 16 58.75 27.67 17.58
N VAL A 17 58.13 26.85 18.42
CA VAL A 17 57.13 25.86 18.01
C VAL A 17 55.77 26.55 18.01
N THR A 18 55.29 26.89 16.82
CA THR A 18 53.93 27.38 16.59
C THR A 18 52.99 26.18 16.53
N VAL A 19 52.20 25.95 17.58
CA VAL A 19 51.11 24.97 17.58
C VAL A 19 49.92 25.60 16.86
N ALA A 20 49.70 25.23 15.61
CA ALA A 20 48.50 25.61 14.86
C ALA A 20 47.33 24.71 15.32
N LEU A 21 46.45 25.25 16.18
CA LEU A 21 45.13 24.67 16.44
C LEU A 21 44.31 24.75 15.14
N THR A 22 44.12 23.61 14.49
CA THR A 22 43.14 23.46 13.41
C THR A 22 41.78 23.16 14.05
N SER A 23 40.92 24.17 14.12
CA SER A 23 39.51 24.01 14.44
C SER A 23 38.81 23.34 13.26
N ALA A 24 38.67 22.01 13.32
CA ALA A 24 37.82 21.28 12.39
C ALA A 24 36.35 21.71 12.65
N PRO A 25 35.61 22.20 11.65
CA PRO A 25 34.18 22.41 11.80
C PRO A 25 33.54 21.04 12.01
N PHE A 26 32.94 20.83 13.18
CA PHE A 26 32.00 19.74 13.38
C PHE A 26 30.83 19.99 12.44
N LEU A 27 30.84 19.35 11.26
CA LEU A 27 29.65 19.22 10.44
C LEU A 27 28.65 18.44 11.28
N VAL A 28 27.67 19.16 11.84
CA VAL A 28 26.50 18.55 12.45
C VAL A 28 25.86 17.73 11.34
N ALA A 29 25.98 16.41 11.43
CA ALA A 29 25.28 15.51 10.53
C ALA A 29 23.79 15.86 10.66
N ALA A 30 23.19 16.38 9.59
CA ALA A 30 21.76 16.51 9.54
C ALA A 30 21.17 15.12 9.80
N PRO A 31 20.15 14.99 10.67
CA PRO A 31 19.53 13.69 10.90
C PRO A 31 19.09 13.14 9.54
N ALA A 32 19.54 11.94 9.21
CA ALA A 32 19.02 11.22 8.06
C ALA A 32 17.53 11.01 8.34
N GLN A 33 16.68 11.79 7.67
CA GLN A 33 15.25 11.53 7.67
C GLN A 33 15.08 10.20 6.93
N ALA A 34 14.83 9.12 7.67
CA ALA A 34 14.38 7.88 7.07
C ALA A 34 13.06 8.18 6.37
N LEU A 35 13.01 7.96 5.06
CA LEU A 35 11.73 7.99 4.34
C LEU A 35 10.82 6.91 4.97
N PRO A 36 9.54 7.20 5.21
CA PRO A 36 8.57 6.17 5.54
C PRO A 36 8.67 5.03 4.53
N SER A 37 8.88 3.81 5.02
CA SER A 37 9.15 2.66 4.16
C SER A 37 7.87 1.85 3.99
N GLY A 38 7.35 1.79 2.77
CA GLY A 38 6.25 0.89 2.43
C GLY A 38 6.66 -0.58 2.37
N ALA A 39 7.94 -0.94 2.58
CA ALA A 39 8.38 -2.32 2.48
C ALA A 39 7.55 -3.25 3.37
N GLY A 40 6.98 -4.31 2.79
CA GLY A 40 6.10 -5.26 3.48
C GLY A 40 4.61 -4.88 3.48
N TRP A 41 4.26 -3.70 2.99
CA TRP A 41 2.86 -3.28 2.80
C TRP A 41 2.27 -3.89 1.54
N GLY A 42 1.05 -4.39 1.64
CA GLY A 42 0.31 -4.89 0.49
C GLY A 42 -1.09 -5.33 0.85
N ALA A 43 -1.96 -5.36 -0.15
CA ALA A 43 -3.29 -5.90 -0.01
C ALA A 43 -3.78 -6.51 -1.32
N SER A 44 -4.65 -7.50 -1.21
CA SER A 44 -5.32 -8.08 -2.38
C SER A 44 -6.68 -8.65 -2.00
N TRP A 45 -7.56 -8.71 -2.99
CA TRP A 45 -8.70 -9.59 -2.97
C TRP A 45 -9.00 -10.08 -4.38
N ASP A 46 -9.56 -11.28 -4.49
CA ASP A 46 -10.01 -11.82 -5.76
C ASP A 46 -11.11 -12.87 -5.57
N TYR A 47 -11.94 -13.03 -6.60
CA TYR A 47 -12.79 -14.21 -6.77
C TYR A 47 -11.99 -15.34 -7.40
N TYR A 48 -11.75 -16.41 -6.65
CA TYR A 48 -11.09 -17.61 -7.18
C TYR A 48 -12.11 -18.67 -7.65
N THR A 49 -13.40 -18.52 -7.29
CA THR A 49 -14.53 -19.24 -7.89
C THR A 49 -15.69 -18.29 -8.16
N GLY A 50 -16.74 -18.77 -8.83
CA GLY A 50 -17.99 -18.03 -9.05
C GLY A 50 -18.79 -17.68 -7.79
N THR A 51 -18.40 -18.21 -6.63
CA THR A 51 -19.12 -18.05 -5.35
C THR A 51 -18.19 -17.87 -4.16
N SER A 52 -16.89 -17.70 -4.39
CA SER A 52 -15.90 -17.63 -3.31
C SER A 52 -14.83 -16.63 -3.65
N TYR A 53 -14.48 -15.84 -2.64
CA TYR A 53 -13.44 -14.83 -2.71
C TYR A 53 -12.42 -15.03 -1.60
N GLN A 54 -11.21 -14.57 -1.85
CA GLN A 54 -10.12 -14.54 -0.89
C GLN A 54 -9.58 -13.12 -0.78
N TYR A 55 -8.93 -12.82 0.34
CA TYR A 55 -8.29 -11.55 0.54
C TYR A 55 -7.09 -11.67 1.48
N SER A 56 -6.14 -10.77 1.32
CA SER A 56 -4.95 -10.69 2.15
C SER A 56 -4.54 -9.24 2.36
N ALA A 57 -3.88 -8.98 3.47
CA ALA A 57 -3.31 -7.69 3.79
C ALA A 57 -2.07 -7.88 4.64
N THR A 58 -1.03 -7.10 4.40
CA THR A 58 0.22 -7.12 5.15
C THR A 58 0.69 -5.72 5.49
N LEU A 59 1.25 -5.59 6.68
CA LEU A 59 2.07 -4.48 7.17
C LEU A 59 3.31 -5.09 7.84
N PRO A 60 4.40 -4.33 8.07
CA PRO A 60 5.40 -4.70 9.07
C PRO A 60 4.75 -5.20 10.37
N GLY A 61 5.13 -6.39 10.83
CA GLY A 61 4.58 -7.00 12.04
C GLY A 61 3.16 -7.57 11.93
N VAL A 62 2.45 -7.43 10.80
CA VAL A 62 1.05 -7.82 10.67
C VAL A 62 0.78 -8.59 9.38
N LYS A 63 0.17 -9.76 9.50
CA LYS A 63 -0.29 -10.56 8.35
C LYS A 63 -1.73 -11.02 8.50
N LEU A 64 -2.56 -10.69 7.51
CA LEU A 64 -3.93 -11.17 7.41
C LEU A 64 -4.14 -12.05 6.18
N THR A 65 -4.93 -13.10 6.36
CA THR A 65 -5.48 -13.90 5.25
C THR A 65 -6.94 -14.19 5.56
N GLY A 66 -7.81 -14.07 4.56
CA GLY A 66 -9.23 -14.32 4.72
C GLY A 66 -9.87 -14.90 3.47
N TYR A 67 -11.03 -15.51 3.68
CA TYR A 67 -11.83 -16.19 2.68
C TYR A 67 -13.31 -15.92 2.96
N GLY A 68 -14.11 -15.96 1.91
CA GLY A 68 -15.55 -15.82 2.04
C GLY A 68 -16.31 -16.50 0.93
N THR A 69 -17.60 -16.64 1.15
CA THR A 69 -18.55 -17.04 0.10
C THR A 69 -19.38 -15.84 -0.32
N ASP A 70 -19.82 -15.82 -1.58
CA ASP A 70 -20.77 -14.84 -2.10
C ASP A 70 -21.76 -15.56 -3.04
N SER A 71 -23.01 -15.64 -2.60
CA SER A 71 -24.10 -16.23 -3.38
C SER A 71 -25.10 -15.15 -3.83
N GLY A 72 -24.64 -14.24 -4.67
CA GLY A 72 -25.51 -13.20 -5.27
C GLY A 72 -25.71 -12.00 -4.36
N GLY A 73 -24.66 -11.61 -3.63
CA GLY A 73 -24.68 -10.53 -2.66
C GLY A 73 -24.80 -11.02 -1.22
N ASP A 74 -25.27 -12.25 -1.00
CA ASP A 74 -25.29 -12.88 0.33
C ASP A 74 -23.93 -13.48 0.64
N ARG A 75 -23.20 -12.84 1.56
CA ARG A 75 -21.78 -13.10 1.82
C ARG A 75 -21.53 -13.65 3.21
N THR A 76 -20.45 -14.40 3.35
CA THR A 76 -19.86 -14.81 4.63
C THR A 76 -18.36 -14.52 4.61
N THR A 77 -17.73 -14.39 5.77
CA THR A 77 -16.28 -14.13 5.81
C THR A 77 -15.61 -14.79 7.02
N LEU A 78 -14.40 -15.29 6.83
CA LEU A 78 -13.56 -15.85 7.88
C LEU A 78 -12.10 -15.64 7.54
N GLY A 79 -11.23 -15.70 8.54
CA GLY A 79 -9.81 -15.55 8.30
C GLY A 79 -8.96 -15.62 9.55
N THR A 80 -7.71 -15.26 9.37
CA THR A 80 -6.69 -15.21 10.41
C THR A 80 -5.94 -13.89 10.38
N ILE A 81 -5.61 -13.38 11.55
CA ILE A 81 -4.64 -12.31 11.76
C ILE A 81 -3.47 -12.87 12.56
N GLN A 82 -2.25 -12.58 12.13
CA GLN A 82 -1.01 -13.01 12.76
C GLN A 82 -0.13 -11.81 13.07
N ASP A 83 0.39 -11.80 14.29
CA ASP A 83 1.50 -10.93 14.68
C ASP A 83 2.80 -11.62 14.25
N THR A 84 3.59 -10.94 13.43
CA THR A 84 4.79 -11.50 12.79
C THR A 84 6.09 -10.87 13.30
N ALA A 85 6.02 -10.03 14.34
CA ALA A 85 7.17 -9.35 14.90
C ALA A 85 7.26 -9.52 16.43
N ASP A 86 8.45 -9.30 16.98
CA ASP A 86 8.69 -9.27 18.43
C ASP A 86 9.10 -7.84 18.83
N ASP A 87 8.15 -6.91 18.70
CA ASP A 87 8.34 -5.46 18.85
C ASP A 87 7.48 -4.85 19.98
N GLY A 88 6.78 -5.69 20.74
CA GLY A 88 5.87 -5.25 21.81
C GLY A 88 4.54 -4.68 21.32
N MET A 89 4.26 -4.78 20.02
CA MET A 89 2.99 -4.42 19.40
C MET A 89 2.14 -5.68 19.16
N CYS A 90 0.97 -5.49 18.53
CA CYS A 90 0.03 -6.54 18.22
C CYS A 90 -0.57 -6.32 16.83
N ALA A 91 -0.81 -7.42 16.12
CA ALA A 91 -1.60 -7.43 14.91
C ALA A 91 -3.10 -7.40 15.25
N ARG A 92 -3.82 -6.39 14.78
CA ARG A 92 -5.27 -6.27 14.94
C ARG A 92 -5.97 -6.23 13.60
N ALA A 93 -7.11 -6.90 13.50
CA ALA A 93 -8.00 -6.86 12.34
C ALA A 93 -9.39 -6.38 12.75
N LEU A 94 -9.90 -5.40 12.01
CA LEU A 94 -11.27 -4.91 12.09
C LEU A 94 -11.98 -5.27 10.79
N ILE A 95 -13.04 -6.05 10.89
CA ILE A 95 -13.83 -6.50 9.73
C ILE A 95 -15.20 -5.87 9.85
N TYR A 96 -15.59 -5.09 8.85
CA TYR A 96 -16.85 -4.34 8.82
C TYR A 96 -17.59 -4.61 7.52
N ALA A 97 -18.92 -4.73 7.59
CA ALA A 97 -19.78 -4.76 6.41
C ALA A 97 -20.79 -3.63 6.44
N ASP A 98 -20.97 -2.98 5.30
CA ASP A 98 -21.98 -1.94 5.12
C ASP A 98 -23.39 -2.44 5.48
N GLY A 99 -24.16 -1.63 6.20
CA GLY A 99 -25.49 -2.01 6.70
C GLY A 99 -25.54 -3.02 7.86
N VAL A 100 -24.42 -3.67 8.22
CA VAL A 100 -24.36 -4.64 9.34
C VAL A 100 -23.53 -4.13 10.52
N GLY A 101 -22.41 -3.46 10.26
CA GLY A 101 -21.49 -3.01 11.30
C GLY A 101 -20.25 -3.90 11.42
N TYR A 102 -19.70 -3.98 12.64
CA TYR A 102 -18.54 -4.83 12.92
C TYR A 102 -18.91 -6.31 12.86
N LEU A 103 -18.26 -7.03 11.95
CA LEU A 103 -18.32 -8.48 11.85
C LEU A 103 -17.30 -9.15 12.79
N ALA A 104 -16.12 -8.54 12.95
CA ALA A 104 -15.07 -9.00 13.85
C ALA A 104 -14.13 -7.86 14.27
N ASP A 105 -13.62 -7.94 15.50
CA ASP A 105 -12.48 -7.18 16.03
C ASP A 105 -11.60 -8.17 16.78
N VAL A 106 -10.46 -8.52 16.20
CA VAL A 106 -9.55 -9.52 16.76
C VAL A 106 -8.13 -8.98 16.83
N LYS A 107 -7.45 -9.30 17.94
CA LYS A 107 -6.08 -8.86 18.21
C LYS A 107 -5.20 -10.06 18.58
N ALA A 108 -4.10 -10.24 17.86
CA ALA A 108 -3.04 -11.20 18.12
C ALA A 108 -1.81 -10.46 18.64
N CYS A 109 -1.26 -10.90 19.77
CA CYS A 109 -0.11 -10.26 20.42
C CYS A 109 0.96 -11.30 20.72
N GLY A 110 2.18 -11.04 20.26
CA GLY A 110 3.34 -11.90 20.37
C GLY A 110 3.71 -12.54 19.03
N ASN A 111 5.01 -12.57 18.74
CA ASN A 111 5.53 -13.10 17.48
C ASN A 111 5.03 -14.52 17.18
N GLY A 112 4.44 -14.70 16.00
CA GLY A 112 3.87 -15.95 15.52
C GLY A 112 2.46 -16.23 16.01
N VAL A 113 1.94 -15.47 16.98
CA VAL A 113 0.59 -15.66 17.50
C VAL A 113 -0.43 -15.35 16.42
N THR A 114 -1.35 -16.29 16.23
CA THR A 114 -2.42 -16.19 15.24
C THR A 114 -3.77 -16.22 15.94
N LYS A 115 -4.70 -15.36 15.49
CA LYS A 115 -6.11 -15.38 15.90
C LYS A 115 -6.99 -15.58 14.68
N THR A 116 -8.02 -16.39 14.84
CA THR A 116 -9.06 -16.61 13.83
C THR A 116 -10.25 -15.71 14.08
N TYR A 117 -10.92 -15.28 13.02
CA TYR A 117 -12.25 -14.70 13.07
C TYR A 117 -13.16 -15.42 12.07
N ALA A 118 -14.46 -15.45 12.36
CA ALA A 118 -15.46 -15.98 11.45
C ALA A 118 -16.79 -15.29 11.69
N TYR A 119 -17.42 -14.83 10.62
CA TYR A 119 -18.79 -14.35 10.60
C TYR A 119 -19.58 -15.25 9.66
N GLN A 120 -20.30 -16.20 10.25
CA GLN A 120 -21.04 -17.24 9.54
C GLN A 120 -22.47 -16.82 9.18
N GLN A 121 -22.96 -15.71 9.75
CA GLN A 121 -24.23 -15.14 9.32
C GLN A 121 -24.05 -14.49 7.95
N HIS A 122 -25.09 -14.53 7.12
CA HIS A 122 -25.07 -13.86 5.84
C HIS A 122 -25.16 -12.35 6.02
N PHE A 123 -24.35 -11.61 5.26
CA PHE A 123 -24.45 -10.16 5.13
C PHE A 123 -24.48 -9.77 3.66
N ASP A 124 -25.13 -8.65 3.38
CA ASP A 124 -25.01 -7.94 2.11
C ASP A 124 -24.21 -6.65 2.37
N GLY A 125 -23.55 -6.15 1.33
CA GLY A 125 -22.82 -4.89 1.37
C GLY A 125 -21.33 -5.02 1.07
N LYS A 126 -20.70 -3.85 0.99
CA LYS A 126 -19.26 -3.71 0.82
C LYS A 126 -18.56 -4.22 2.09
N LEU A 127 -17.54 -5.04 1.94
CA LEU A 127 -16.69 -5.49 3.04
C LEU A 127 -15.49 -4.54 3.16
N LEU A 128 -15.26 -4.02 4.37
CA LEU A 128 -14.08 -3.28 4.77
C LEU A 128 -13.23 -4.17 5.67
N VAL A 129 -11.99 -4.37 5.27
CA VAL A 129 -10.97 -5.06 6.06
C VAL A 129 -9.93 -4.04 6.45
N VAL A 130 -9.75 -3.79 7.74
CA VAL A 130 -8.69 -2.92 8.26
C VAL A 130 -7.74 -3.77 9.07
N ILE A 131 -6.43 -3.64 8.81
CA ILE A 131 -5.39 -4.20 9.65
C ILE A 131 -4.59 -3.09 10.31
N GLN A 132 -4.14 -3.33 11.54
CA GLN A 132 -3.42 -2.37 12.35
C GLN A 132 -2.25 -3.03 13.05
N HIS A 133 -1.12 -2.33 13.10
CA HIS A 133 -0.03 -2.60 14.03
C HIS A 133 -0.27 -1.76 15.28
N SER A 134 -0.77 -2.40 16.33
CA SER A 134 -1.49 -1.74 17.43
C SER A 134 -0.87 -2.01 18.79
N TYR A 135 -1.02 -1.07 19.73
CA TYR A 135 -0.52 -1.29 21.09
C TYR A 135 -1.35 -2.36 21.82
N PRO A 136 -0.75 -3.20 22.69
CA PRO A 136 -1.43 -4.35 23.29
C PRO A 136 -2.74 -4.03 24.01
N GLN A 137 -2.74 -2.98 24.83
CA GLN A 137 -3.88 -2.61 25.68
C GLN A 137 -4.63 -1.36 25.19
N SER A 138 -4.42 -0.94 23.94
CA SER A 138 -5.06 0.25 23.36
C SER A 138 -5.79 -0.06 22.05
N THR A 139 -6.66 0.85 21.62
CA THR A 139 -7.18 0.91 20.24
C THR A 139 -6.32 1.78 19.33
N SER A 140 -5.32 2.47 19.89
CA SER A 140 -4.31 3.22 19.14
C SER A 140 -3.39 2.29 18.36
N TYR A 141 -2.91 2.78 17.23
CA TYR A 141 -2.05 2.06 16.31
C TYR A 141 -0.96 2.99 15.75
N GLU A 142 0.14 2.39 15.33
CA GLU A 142 1.23 3.07 14.63
C GLU A 142 0.93 3.12 13.13
N GLU A 143 0.59 1.96 12.56
CA GLU A 143 0.29 1.80 11.15
C GLU A 143 -1.11 1.20 10.95
N SER A 144 -1.76 1.56 9.83
CA SER A 144 -2.98 0.89 9.39
C SER A 144 -3.08 0.84 7.88
N LEU A 145 -3.71 -0.23 7.41
CA LEU A 145 -4.06 -0.43 6.01
C LEU A 145 -5.52 -0.85 5.93
N HIS A 146 -6.20 -0.41 4.89
CA HIS A 146 -7.57 -0.85 4.64
C HIS A 146 -7.74 -1.39 3.22
N LEU A 147 -8.66 -2.33 3.10
CA LEU A 147 -9.00 -3.04 1.88
C LEU A 147 -10.51 -3.08 1.73
N TRP A 148 -10.99 -2.76 0.54
CA TRP A 148 -12.40 -2.71 0.21
C TRP A 148 -12.75 -3.81 -0.78
N ILE A 149 -13.77 -4.62 -0.46
CA ILE A 149 -14.31 -5.64 -1.36
C ILE A 149 -15.78 -5.31 -1.70
N PRO A 150 -16.10 -4.89 -2.94
CA PRO A 150 -17.43 -4.47 -3.33
C PRO A 150 -18.48 -5.60 -3.19
N SER A 151 -19.75 -5.23 -3.00
CA SER A 151 -20.86 -6.19 -3.02
C SER A 151 -21.17 -6.60 -4.45
N SER A 152 -21.39 -7.90 -4.68
CA SER A 152 -21.84 -8.40 -5.99
C SER A 152 -23.35 -8.29 -6.21
N LYS A 153 -24.13 -7.87 -5.20
CA LYS A 153 -25.60 -7.85 -5.27
C LYS A 153 -26.15 -7.11 -6.49
N ASN A 154 -25.59 -5.93 -6.76
CA ASN A 154 -26.00 -5.09 -7.89
C ASN A 154 -25.06 -5.22 -9.10
N ASP A 155 -23.96 -5.97 -8.98
CA ASP A 155 -23.02 -6.28 -10.06
C ASP A 155 -22.57 -7.75 -9.96
N PRO A 156 -23.40 -8.70 -10.44
CA PRO A 156 -23.07 -10.12 -10.39
C PRO A 156 -21.81 -10.49 -11.17
N THR A 157 -21.37 -9.64 -12.10
CA THR A 157 -20.17 -9.86 -12.91
C THR A 157 -18.91 -9.83 -12.06
N LEU A 158 -18.95 -9.17 -10.88
CA LEU A 158 -17.85 -9.18 -9.92
C LEU A 158 -17.43 -10.58 -9.48
N ARG A 159 -18.36 -11.55 -9.47
CA ARG A 159 -18.06 -12.93 -9.09
C ARG A 159 -17.33 -13.73 -10.17
N SER A 160 -16.95 -13.12 -11.29
CA SER A 160 -16.18 -13.80 -12.32
C SER A 160 -14.79 -14.14 -11.81
N VAL A 161 -14.32 -15.36 -12.06
CA VAL A 161 -13.02 -15.83 -11.60
C VAL A 161 -11.90 -14.92 -12.08
N GLY A 162 -11.00 -14.54 -11.17
CA GLY A 162 -9.90 -13.60 -11.39
C GLY A 162 -10.28 -12.13 -11.25
N THR A 163 -11.55 -11.80 -11.01
CA THR A 163 -11.95 -10.43 -10.69
C THR A 163 -11.44 -10.03 -9.31
N GLY A 164 -10.78 -8.89 -9.21
CA GLY A 164 -10.13 -8.48 -7.98
C GLY A 164 -9.21 -7.28 -8.15
N MET A 165 -8.43 -7.03 -7.12
CA MET A 165 -7.35 -6.06 -7.12
C MET A 165 -6.19 -6.56 -6.27
N ARG A 166 -5.00 -6.02 -6.54
CA ARG A 166 -3.81 -6.25 -5.74
C ARG A 166 -2.91 -5.05 -5.81
N TRP A 167 -2.22 -4.77 -4.72
CA TRP A 167 -1.06 -3.88 -4.73
C TRP A 167 -0.07 -4.33 -3.66
N LYS A 168 1.20 -4.00 -3.87
CA LYS A 168 2.26 -4.20 -2.86
C LYS A 168 3.40 -3.24 -3.11
N TYR A 169 4.08 -2.87 -2.04
CA TYR A 169 5.39 -2.25 -2.11
C TYR A 169 6.46 -3.33 -2.35
N LEU A 170 7.21 -3.17 -3.43
CA LEU A 170 8.35 -4.02 -3.80
C LEU A 170 9.61 -3.64 -3.01
N THR A 171 9.75 -2.35 -2.71
CA THR A 171 10.79 -1.78 -1.85
C THR A 171 10.14 -0.78 -0.89
N GLY A 172 10.93 -0.10 -0.04
CA GLY A 172 10.40 1.00 0.79
C GLY A 172 9.74 2.12 -0.01
N SER A 173 10.04 2.24 -1.31
CA SER A 173 9.62 3.37 -2.15
C SER A 173 9.03 2.99 -3.50
N THR A 174 8.96 1.72 -3.89
CA THR A 174 8.38 1.32 -5.18
C THR A 174 7.23 0.37 -4.94
N TYR A 175 6.17 0.48 -5.73
CA TYR A 175 5.00 -0.37 -5.62
C TYR A 175 4.47 -0.76 -7.00
N GLU A 176 3.84 -1.92 -7.05
CA GLU A 176 3.06 -2.40 -8.19
C GLU A 176 1.60 -2.56 -7.77
N TYR A 177 0.70 -2.45 -8.74
CA TYR A 177 -0.72 -2.65 -8.53
C TYR A 177 -1.41 -3.19 -9.78
N ALA A 178 -2.55 -3.83 -9.58
CA ALA A 178 -3.39 -4.29 -10.66
C ALA A 178 -4.86 -4.34 -10.23
N ILE A 179 -5.76 -4.08 -11.16
CA ILE A 179 -7.21 -4.27 -11.03
C ILE A 179 -7.69 -5.09 -12.21
N LYS A 180 -8.48 -6.12 -11.95
CA LYS A 180 -9.08 -6.97 -12.98
C LYS A 180 -10.57 -7.08 -12.74
N ARG A 181 -11.38 -6.89 -13.79
CA ARG A 181 -12.81 -7.21 -13.80
C ARG A 181 -13.27 -7.59 -15.21
N PRO A 182 -14.48 -8.12 -15.38
CA PRO A 182 -14.93 -8.50 -16.71
C PRO A 182 -14.86 -7.33 -17.71
N GLY A 183 -14.11 -7.55 -18.78
CA GLY A 183 -13.94 -6.61 -19.89
C GLY A 183 -12.87 -5.53 -19.68
N VAL A 184 -12.13 -5.53 -18.57
CA VAL A 184 -10.99 -4.62 -18.38
C VAL A 184 -9.94 -5.20 -17.43
N GLU A 185 -8.69 -5.03 -17.79
CA GLU A 185 -7.54 -5.21 -16.92
C GLU A 185 -6.77 -3.90 -16.82
N LEU A 186 -6.20 -3.65 -15.66
CA LEU A 186 -5.30 -2.54 -15.42
C LEU A 186 -4.11 -3.06 -14.63
N ASP A 187 -2.91 -2.82 -15.14
CA ASP A 187 -1.65 -3.03 -14.43
C ASP A 187 -0.95 -1.69 -14.29
N GLY A 188 -0.19 -1.51 -13.21
CA GLY A 188 0.61 -0.33 -13.04
C GLY A 188 1.67 -0.43 -11.97
N ASP A 189 2.54 0.57 -11.99
CA ASP A 189 3.62 0.73 -11.04
C ASP A 189 3.73 2.20 -10.61
N GLY A 190 4.47 2.42 -9.54
CA GLY A 190 4.67 3.76 -9.00
C GLY A 190 5.79 3.84 -8.00
N GLN A 191 6.12 5.07 -7.63
CA GLN A 191 7.18 5.38 -6.68
C GLN A 191 6.70 6.35 -5.61
N HIS A 192 7.17 6.15 -4.38
CA HIS A 192 7.17 7.12 -3.31
C HIS A 192 8.44 7.96 -3.43
N LEU A 193 8.26 9.24 -3.74
CA LEU A 193 9.26 10.26 -3.97
C LEU A 193 9.48 11.11 -2.70
N PRO A 194 10.62 11.81 -2.58
CA PRO A 194 10.86 12.73 -1.46
C PRO A 194 9.74 13.76 -1.29
N GLY A 195 9.39 14.07 -0.04
CA GLY A 195 8.33 15.03 0.29
C GLY A 195 6.92 14.44 0.33
N ASP A 196 6.78 13.12 0.58
CA ASP A 196 5.50 12.39 0.55
C ASP A 196 4.76 12.52 -0.79
N LEU A 197 5.56 12.57 -1.86
CA LEU A 197 5.09 12.67 -3.24
C LEU A 197 5.05 11.29 -3.89
N ARG A 198 4.22 11.13 -4.92
CA ARG A 198 4.09 9.85 -5.62
C ARG A 198 3.97 9.99 -7.12
N SER A 199 4.28 8.88 -7.80
CA SER A 199 4.00 8.70 -9.22
C SER A 199 3.14 7.47 -9.45
N ALA A 200 2.36 7.49 -10.52
CA ALA A 200 1.64 6.31 -10.98
C ALA A 200 1.75 6.24 -12.50
N LEU A 201 2.11 5.06 -12.99
CA LEU A 201 2.04 4.67 -14.39
C LEU A 201 1.04 3.52 -14.49
N SER A 202 -0.08 3.75 -15.17
CA SER A 202 -1.14 2.76 -15.37
C SER A 202 -1.27 2.41 -16.84
N SER A 203 -1.42 1.12 -17.14
CA SER A 203 -1.81 0.61 -18.46
C SER A 203 -3.20 0.01 -18.36
N LEU A 204 -4.13 0.53 -19.16
CA LEU A 204 -5.54 0.13 -19.19
C LEU A 204 -5.81 -0.68 -20.45
N ASP A 205 -6.25 -1.93 -20.28
CA ASP A 205 -6.52 -2.88 -21.36
C ASP A 205 -7.99 -3.34 -21.35
N PRO A 206 -8.83 -2.90 -22.31
CA PRO A 206 -10.15 -3.45 -22.51
C PRO A 206 -10.06 -4.90 -23.05
N THR A 207 -10.31 -5.87 -22.18
CA THR A 207 -10.18 -7.31 -22.52
C THR A 207 -11.38 -7.90 -23.25
N GLY A 208 -12.45 -7.14 -23.45
CA GLY A 208 -13.68 -7.61 -24.12
C GLY A 208 -13.87 -7.01 -25.51
N ALA A 209 -14.20 -7.84 -26.50
CA ALA A 209 -14.31 -7.47 -27.93
C ALA A 209 -15.24 -6.28 -28.26
N MET A 210 -16.21 -5.97 -27.40
CA MET A 210 -17.09 -4.80 -27.51
C MET A 210 -17.23 -4.10 -26.16
N THR A 211 -16.10 -3.81 -25.52
CA THR A 211 -16.05 -3.15 -24.21
C THR A 211 -15.30 -1.83 -24.33
N CYS A 212 -15.76 -0.86 -23.56
CA CYS A 212 -14.97 0.32 -23.23
C CYS A 212 -14.59 0.27 -21.76
N ALA A 213 -13.38 0.70 -21.47
CA ALA A 213 -12.78 0.82 -20.17
C ALA A 213 -12.50 2.29 -19.84
N LYS A 214 -12.48 2.59 -18.55
CA LYS A 214 -11.99 3.86 -18.01
C LYS A 214 -11.14 3.59 -16.79
N VAL A 215 -10.13 4.43 -16.60
CA VAL A 215 -9.41 4.55 -15.35
C VAL A 215 -9.53 5.98 -14.84
N HIS A 216 -9.74 6.10 -13.55
CA HIS A 216 -9.59 7.35 -12.81
C HIS A 216 -8.56 7.12 -11.72
N VAL A 217 -7.45 7.84 -11.78
CA VAL A 217 -6.38 7.78 -10.78
C VAL A 217 -6.37 9.12 -10.06
N SER A 218 -6.56 9.13 -8.75
CA SER A 218 -6.68 10.37 -8.00
C SER A 218 -5.98 10.32 -6.65
N THR A 219 -5.70 11.52 -6.15
CA THR A 219 -5.31 11.81 -4.77
C THR A 219 -6.20 12.90 -4.22
N TRP A 220 -5.88 13.46 -3.05
CA TRP A 220 -6.67 14.53 -2.44
C TRP A 220 -6.89 15.74 -3.38
N ASN A 221 -5.91 16.10 -4.19
CA ASN A 221 -5.88 17.37 -4.93
C ASN A 221 -5.66 17.23 -6.44
N ASN A 222 -5.34 16.04 -6.94
CA ASN A 222 -5.02 15.80 -8.33
C ASN A 222 -5.75 14.56 -8.84
N TRP A 223 -6.02 14.52 -10.14
CA TRP A 223 -6.55 13.33 -10.79
C TRP A 223 -6.07 13.25 -12.24
N LEU A 224 -6.12 12.04 -12.78
CA LEU A 224 -5.94 11.73 -14.18
C LEU A 224 -7.00 10.72 -14.60
N ASP A 225 -7.47 10.90 -15.83
CA ASP A 225 -8.42 10.01 -16.46
C ASP A 225 -7.77 9.38 -17.68
N GLY A 226 -8.11 8.12 -17.93
CA GLY A 226 -7.82 7.42 -19.17
C GLY A 226 -9.05 6.68 -19.66
N ASP A 227 -9.12 6.46 -20.96
CA ASP A 227 -10.21 5.72 -21.58
C ASP A 227 -9.74 4.96 -22.81
N ALA A 228 -10.32 3.78 -22.98
CA ALA A 228 -9.93 2.84 -24.01
C ALA A 228 -11.13 2.02 -24.47
N CYS A 229 -11.23 1.73 -25.76
CA CYS A 229 -12.26 0.85 -26.31
C CYS A 229 -11.64 -0.10 -27.36
N LEU A 230 -12.35 -1.18 -27.71
CA LEU A 230 -12.01 -2.02 -28.86
C LEU A 230 -10.58 -2.64 -28.84
N ASN A 231 -10.10 -3.02 -27.65
CA ASN A 231 -8.76 -3.57 -27.41
C ASN A 231 -7.61 -2.59 -27.72
N GLU A 232 -7.89 -1.29 -27.75
CA GLU A 232 -6.85 -0.27 -27.69
C GLU A 232 -6.37 -0.16 -26.24
N ILE A 233 -5.06 -0.16 -26.02
CA ILE A 233 -4.48 0.03 -24.68
C ILE A 233 -4.25 1.52 -24.47
N ASP A 234 -4.72 2.04 -23.34
CA ASP A 234 -4.41 3.41 -22.91
C ASP A 234 -3.35 3.40 -21.79
N THR A 235 -2.55 4.46 -21.71
CA THR A 235 -1.52 4.62 -20.68
C THR A 235 -1.65 5.98 -20.02
N VAL A 236 -1.87 5.97 -18.71
CA VAL A 236 -2.02 7.18 -17.90
C VAL A 236 -0.82 7.31 -16.96
N MET A 237 -0.23 8.50 -16.90
CA MET A 237 0.96 8.76 -16.10
C MET A 237 0.83 10.05 -15.30
N GLY A 238 1.01 9.95 -13.99
CA GLY A 238 1.01 11.06 -13.04
C GLY A 238 2.24 11.09 -12.15
N TRP A 239 2.59 12.30 -11.68
CA TRP A 239 3.75 12.56 -10.84
C TRP A 239 3.42 13.60 -9.77
N SER A 240 4.20 13.59 -8.70
CA SER A 240 4.16 14.58 -7.62
C SER A 240 2.80 14.66 -6.91
N TRP A 241 2.24 13.50 -6.60
CA TRP A 241 0.98 13.42 -5.87
C TRP A 241 1.18 13.22 -4.37
N GLU A 242 0.49 14.01 -3.57
CA GLU A 242 0.55 13.93 -2.10
C GLU A 242 -0.46 12.92 -1.55
N GLY A 243 -0.06 12.23 -0.47
CA GLY A 243 -0.94 11.32 0.26
C GLY A 243 -1.25 10.05 -0.53
N TRP A 244 -2.40 9.45 -0.23
CA TRP A 244 -2.81 8.15 -0.79
C TRP A 244 -3.19 8.24 -2.28
N ILE A 245 -3.18 7.09 -2.96
CA ILE A 245 -3.65 6.99 -4.34
C ILE A 245 -4.93 6.14 -4.37
N ASP A 246 -6.01 6.73 -4.86
CA ASP A 246 -7.25 6.06 -5.23
C ASP A 246 -7.22 5.72 -6.73
N ILE A 247 -7.55 4.49 -7.07
CA ILE A 247 -7.64 4.01 -8.46
C ILE A 247 -9.01 3.38 -8.66
N GLU A 248 -9.83 3.97 -9.52
CA GLU A 248 -11.10 3.43 -9.96
C GLU A 248 -10.96 2.93 -11.40
N VAL A 249 -11.30 1.66 -11.64
CA VAL A 249 -11.31 1.06 -12.98
C VAL A 249 -12.70 0.60 -13.33
N CYS A 250 -13.22 1.15 -14.42
CA CYS A 250 -14.56 0.88 -14.89
C CYS A 250 -14.57 0.16 -16.24
N SER A 251 -15.60 -0.65 -16.47
CA SER A 251 -15.92 -1.16 -17.81
C SER A 251 -17.42 -1.06 -18.09
N ARG A 252 -17.74 -0.97 -19.38
CA ARG A 252 -19.10 -1.08 -19.90
C ARG A 252 -19.10 -1.76 -21.27
N PRO A 253 -20.14 -2.53 -21.62
CA PRO A 253 -20.31 -2.97 -23.00
C PRO A 253 -20.61 -1.76 -23.90
N MET A 254 -20.13 -1.79 -25.15
CA MET A 254 -20.40 -0.72 -26.14
C MET A 254 -21.85 -0.73 -26.62
N LEU A 255 -22.46 -1.92 -26.67
CA LEU A 255 -23.87 -2.10 -26.99
C LEU A 255 -24.59 -2.59 -25.74
N GLY A 256 -25.68 -1.90 -25.39
CA GLY A 256 -26.57 -2.38 -24.35
C GLY A 256 -27.25 -3.68 -24.80
N GLN A 257 -27.54 -4.56 -23.84
CA GLN A 257 -28.57 -5.57 -24.09
C GLN A 257 -29.91 -4.86 -24.33
N VAL A 258 -30.73 -5.38 -25.24
CA VAL A 258 -32.04 -4.78 -25.56
C VAL A 258 -32.83 -4.57 -24.28
N GLY A 259 -33.15 -3.31 -23.94
CA GLY A 259 -33.89 -2.94 -22.74
C GLY A 259 -33.07 -2.74 -21.45
N GLN A 260 -31.74 -2.78 -21.49
CA GLN A 260 -30.87 -2.50 -20.34
C GLN A 260 -30.04 -1.22 -20.56
N PRO A 261 -29.96 -0.31 -19.57
CA PRO A 261 -29.09 0.86 -19.66
C PRO A 261 -27.62 0.43 -19.66
N VAL A 262 -26.80 1.09 -20.47
CA VAL A 262 -25.36 0.92 -20.46
C VAL A 262 -24.80 1.64 -19.24
N ILE A 263 -24.49 0.88 -18.19
CA ILE A 263 -23.99 1.41 -16.92
C ILE A 263 -22.49 1.10 -16.80
N TRP A 264 -21.71 2.09 -16.36
CA TRP A 264 -20.34 1.87 -15.93
C TRP A 264 -20.35 1.11 -14.62
N ARG A 265 -19.59 0.03 -14.59
CA ARG A 265 -19.35 -0.75 -13.38
C ARG A 265 -17.88 -0.59 -13.03
N CYS A 266 -17.56 -0.43 -11.76
CA CYS A 266 -16.22 -0.01 -11.33
C CYS A 266 -15.71 -0.84 -10.15
N ILE A 267 -14.40 -0.92 -10.03
CA ILE A 267 -13.69 -1.40 -8.83
C ILE A 267 -12.74 -0.30 -8.39
N ASP A 268 -12.74 -0.04 -7.08
CA ASP A 268 -11.83 0.91 -6.44
C ASP A 268 -10.70 0.18 -5.72
N MET A 269 -9.54 0.83 -5.69
CA MET A 269 -8.38 0.42 -4.93
C MET A 269 -7.75 1.64 -4.26
N LEU A 270 -7.37 1.48 -2.99
CA LEU A 270 -6.55 2.46 -2.30
C LEU A 270 -5.14 1.91 -2.05
N ILE A 271 -4.13 2.70 -2.42
CA ILE A 271 -2.73 2.51 -2.04
C ILE A 271 -2.37 3.59 -0.98
N PRO A 272 -2.26 3.24 0.31
CA PRO A 272 -2.02 4.19 1.41
C PRO A 272 -0.60 4.76 1.38
N ALA A 273 -0.34 5.79 2.20
CA ALA A 273 1.03 6.20 2.52
C ALA A 273 1.64 5.31 3.58
N PRO A 274 2.87 4.83 3.37
CA PRO A 274 3.68 4.49 4.53
C PRO A 274 3.95 5.78 5.29
N TYR A 275 3.76 5.75 6.61
CA TYR A 275 4.01 6.87 7.52
C TYR A 275 5.16 6.52 8.46
#